data_AF-X0ZZ81-F1
#
_entry.id   AF-X0ZZ81-F1
#
_cell.length_a   1.000
_cell.length_b   1.000
_cell.length_c   1.000
_cell.angle_alpha   90.00
_cell.angle_beta   90.00
_cell.angle_gamma   90.00
#
_symmetry.space_group_name_H-M   'P 1'
#
loop_
_entity.id
_entity.type
_entity.pdbx_description
1 polymer ?
#
loop_
_entity_poly.entity_id
_entity_poly.type
_entity_poly.pdbx_seq_one_letter_code
_entity_poly.pdbx_strand_id
1 'polypeptide(L)'
;MRALKKLFSALFSIIILVGILSPSSHSYEIYDSPIYLTQDIPKPINRLYTLTLLEMIQQVNESTLENHIQTIQDFGPHPTGSIELEEVKEYLYQQLNEYDLSVDLKPWNYKFKSGYNVEATLPGIGSSNGIVIICAHYDSVAVSPGADDDGSGVASVLTIAEIMSKTEFNS
;
A
#
# COMPACT_ATOMS: atom_id res chain seq x y z
N MET A 1 4.77 -42.24 1.02
CA MET A 1 3.54 -42.43 0.21
C MET A 1 2.46 -41.54 0.78
N ARG A 2 2.00 -40.55 0.01
CA ARG A 2 0.67 -40.63 -0.62
C ARG A 2 -0.41 -40.72 0.46
N ALA A 3 -0.90 -39.62 1.00
CA ALA A 3 -1.86 -38.79 0.30
C ALA A 3 -2.03 -37.47 1.08
N LEU A 4 -1.62 -36.35 0.47
CA LEU A 4 -2.17 -35.01 0.72
C LEU A 4 -1.55 -33.97 -0.24
N LYS A 5 -0.52 -34.33 -1.01
CA LYS A 5 -0.03 -33.57 -2.18
C LYS A 5 -0.84 -33.81 -3.48
N LYS A 6 -2.11 -34.24 -3.39
CA LYS A 6 -2.92 -34.66 -4.55
C LYS A 6 -4.24 -33.90 -4.75
N LEU A 7 -4.52 -32.83 -4.02
CA LEU A 7 -5.83 -32.15 -4.14
C LEU A 7 -5.83 -30.72 -4.68
N PHE A 8 -4.69 -30.06 -4.91
CA PHE A 8 -4.67 -28.72 -5.54
C PHE A 8 -4.03 -28.67 -6.93
N SER A 9 -3.61 -29.82 -7.46
CA SER A 9 -3.22 -30.01 -8.87
C SER A 9 -4.44 -30.14 -9.82
N ALA A 10 -5.67 -29.97 -9.31
CA ALA A 10 -6.90 -30.36 -10.02
C ALA A 10 -7.68 -29.19 -10.67
N LEU A 11 -7.11 -27.97 -10.76
CA LEU A 11 -7.74 -26.86 -11.47
C LEU A 11 -7.02 -26.48 -12.79
N PHE A 12 -5.96 -27.19 -13.17
CA PHE A 12 -5.17 -26.88 -14.36
C PHE A 12 -5.52 -27.71 -15.61
N SER A 13 -6.72 -28.30 -15.69
CA SER A 13 -7.04 -29.24 -16.79
C SER A 13 -8.50 -29.22 -17.24
N ILE A 14 -9.11 -28.04 -17.31
CA ILE A 14 -10.41 -27.87 -17.97
C ILE A 14 -10.23 -26.95 -19.18
N ILE A 15 -10.06 -27.62 -20.33
CA ILE A 15 -10.45 -27.20 -21.68
C ILE A 15 -9.43 -26.34 -22.45
N ILE A 16 -8.39 -27.02 -22.93
CA ILE A 16 -8.00 -26.93 -24.35
C ILE A 16 -8.63 -28.15 -25.04
N LEU A 17 -9.36 -27.92 -26.14
CA LEU A 17 -9.41 -28.74 -27.38
C LEU A 17 -10.82 -28.88 -27.98
N VAL A 18 -11.16 -27.98 -28.92
CA VAL A 18 -11.86 -28.26 -30.20
C VAL A 18 -11.22 -27.25 -31.18
N GLY A 19 -10.64 -27.56 -32.33
CA GLY A 19 -10.74 -28.71 -33.23
C GLY A 19 -10.79 -28.15 -34.67
N ILE A 20 -9.63 -28.17 -35.33
CA ILE A 20 -9.23 -27.74 -36.70
C ILE A 20 -10.24 -28.05 -37.83
N LEU A 21 -10.30 -27.19 -38.88
CA LEU A 21 -10.31 -27.54 -40.34
C LEU A 21 -10.41 -26.30 -41.28
N SER A 22 -9.33 -25.92 -41.98
CA SER A 22 -9.20 -25.89 -43.47
C SER A 22 -7.89 -25.18 -43.91
N PRO A 23 -7.21 -25.62 -44.99
CA PRO A 23 -6.03 -24.94 -45.56
C PRO A 23 -6.27 -24.37 -46.97
N SER A 24 -5.71 -23.20 -47.29
CA SER A 24 -5.11 -22.89 -48.61
C SER A 24 -4.55 -21.46 -48.71
N SER A 25 -3.21 -21.37 -48.80
CA SER A 25 -2.35 -20.45 -49.60
C SER A 25 -2.81 -19.02 -49.93
N HIS A 26 -1.98 -18.02 -49.61
CA HIS A 26 -1.17 -17.23 -50.58
C HIS A 26 -0.11 -16.37 -49.84
N SER A 27 1.07 -16.26 -50.46
CA SER A 27 2.36 -15.72 -50.00
C SER A 27 2.46 -14.19 -49.92
N TYR A 28 3.60 -13.69 -49.38
CA TYR A 28 4.44 -12.49 -49.68
C TYR A 28 4.95 -11.89 -48.34
N GLU A 29 6.20 -11.50 -48.06
CA GLU A 29 7.57 -11.68 -48.58
C GLU A 29 8.51 -11.20 -47.42
N ILE A 30 9.73 -11.73 -47.30
CA ILE A 30 10.69 -11.42 -46.20
C ILE A 30 11.54 -10.20 -46.57
N TYR A 31 11.79 -9.29 -45.61
CA TYR A 31 13.05 -8.52 -45.55
C TYR A 31 13.56 -8.47 -44.11
N ASP A 32 14.64 -9.21 -43.88
CA ASP A 32 15.42 -9.24 -42.66
C ASP A 32 16.69 -8.40 -42.92
N SER A 33 16.92 -7.34 -42.15
CA SER A 33 18.18 -6.58 -42.14
C SER A 33 18.32 -5.76 -40.84
N PRO A 34 19.52 -5.69 -40.25
CA PRO A 34 19.73 -5.21 -38.89
C PRO A 34 19.81 -3.68 -38.83
N ILE A 35 19.09 -3.05 -37.90
CA ILE A 35 19.26 -1.61 -37.65
C ILE A 35 20.33 -1.43 -36.56
N TYR A 36 21.52 -0.97 -36.99
CA TYR A 36 22.42 -0.21 -36.15
C TYR A 36 21.79 1.16 -35.88
N LEU A 37 21.50 1.47 -34.61
CA LEU A 37 21.24 2.83 -34.15
C LEU A 37 22.41 3.26 -33.28
N THR A 38 23.37 3.95 -33.91
CA THR A 38 24.28 4.86 -33.20
C THR A 38 23.56 6.19 -33.09
N GLN A 39 23.19 6.60 -31.88
CA GLN A 39 23.13 8.00 -31.44
C GLN A 39 22.95 8.01 -29.92
N ASP A 40 23.75 8.84 -29.27
CA ASP A 40 23.88 8.98 -27.83
C ASP A 40 22.54 8.90 -27.10
N ILE A 41 22.32 7.83 -26.33
CA ILE A 41 21.26 7.82 -25.33
C ILE A 41 21.73 8.79 -24.25
N PRO A 42 21.12 9.98 -24.08
CA PRO A 42 21.42 10.77 -22.91
C PRO A 42 21.14 9.89 -21.69
N LYS A 43 22.15 9.73 -20.81
CA LYS A 43 21.96 9.13 -19.49
C LYS A 43 20.65 9.69 -18.92
N PRO A 44 19.72 8.87 -18.41
CA PRO A 44 18.53 9.40 -17.76
C PRO A 44 19.01 10.35 -16.67
N ILE A 45 18.73 11.63 -16.90
CA ILE A 45 19.00 12.71 -15.97
C ILE A 45 18.08 12.43 -14.79
N ASN A 46 18.65 12.16 -13.62
CA ASN A 46 17.92 11.99 -12.36
C ASN A 46 16.83 13.06 -12.21
N ARG A 47 15.56 12.68 -12.41
CA ARG A 47 14.40 13.52 -12.07
C ARG A 47 13.12 12.66 -11.92
N LEU A 48 12.82 12.35 -10.65
CA LEU A 48 11.52 12.09 -10.02
C LEU A 48 10.49 11.29 -10.84
N TYR A 49 10.39 9.99 -10.55
CA TYR A 49 9.31 9.14 -11.06
C TYR A 49 8.00 9.54 -10.37
N THR A 50 7.05 10.11 -11.12
CA THR A 50 5.65 10.19 -10.67
C THR A 50 5.00 8.85 -10.95
N LEU A 51 4.52 8.17 -9.90
CA LEU A 51 3.82 6.91 -10.07
C LEU A 51 2.43 7.18 -10.68
N THR A 52 2.04 6.37 -11.66
CA THR A 52 0.64 6.26 -12.08
C THR A 52 -0.19 5.60 -10.98
N LEU A 53 -1.52 5.80 -11.02
CA LEU A 53 -2.43 5.13 -10.09
C LEU A 53 -2.25 3.60 -10.09
N LEU A 54 -2.00 3.00 -11.26
CA LEU A 54 -1.78 1.56 -11.38
C LEU A 54 -0.49 1.11 -10.68
N GLU A 55 0.60 1.88 -10.82
CA GLU A 55 1.88 1.59 -10.15
C GLU A 55 1.80 1.79 -8.63
N MET A 56 0.97 2.73 -8.15
CA MET A 56 0.67 2.88 -6.72
C MET A 56 -0.11 1.66 -6.20
N ILE A 57 -1.16 1.23 -6.91
CA ILE A 57 -1.95 0.05 -6.52
C ILE A 57 -1.07 -1.21 -6.50
N GLN A 58 -0.16 -1.36 -7.45
CA GLN A 58 0.76 -2.51 -7.51
C GLN A 58 1.78 -2.55 -6.37
N GLN A 59 1.99 -1.45 -5.65
CA GLN A 59 2.87 -1.43 -4.47
C GLN A 59 2.18 -1.87 -3.19
N VAL A 60 0.85 -2.01 -3.18
CA VAL A 60 0.12 -2.53 -2.01
C VAL A 60 0.58 -3.95 -1.72
N ASN A 61 1.04 -4.17 -0.49
CA ASN A 61 1.57 -5.45 -0.03
C ASN A 61 0.73 -5.97 1.13
N GLU A 62 0.11 -7.14 0.93
CA GLU A 62 -0.75 -7.79 1.93
C GLU A 62 0.01 -8.10 3.22
N SER A 63 1.26 -8.56 3.14
CA SER A 63 2.07 -8.83 4.32
C SER A 63 2.41 -7.57 5.12
N THR A 64 2.58 -6.41 4.47
CA THR A 64 2.77 -5.14 5.18
C THR A 64 1.51 -4.77 5.98
N LEU A 65 0.33 -4.89 5.36
CA LEU A 65 -0.95 -4.65 6.04
C LEU A 65 -1.14 -5.60 7.23
N GLU A 66 -0.94 -6.91 7.02
CA GLU A 66 -1.03 -7.92 8.07
C GLU A 66 -0.06 -7.63 9.23
N ASN A 67 1.18 -7.21 8.93
CA ASN A 67 2.16 -6.86 9.95
C ASN A 67 1.75 -5.64 10.78
N HIS A 68 1.19 -4.60 10.16
CA HIS A 68 0.65 -3.45 10.90
C HIS A 68 -0.50 -3.88 11.81
N ILE A 69 -1.47 -4.65 11.29
CA ILE A 69 -2.59 -5.17 12.09
C ILE A 69 -2.08 -6.01 13.25
N GLN A 70 -1.14 -6.93 12.97
CA GLN A 70 -0.54 -7.82 13.96
C GLN A 70 0.20 -7.03 15.04
N THR A 71 1.01 -6.06 14.66
CA THR A 71 1.77 -5.23 15.61
C THR A 71 0.82 -4.45 16.53
N ILE A 72 -0.20 -3.81 15.97
CA ILE A 72 -1.17 -3.02 16.73
C ILE A 72 -1.94 -3.90 17.71
N GLN A 73 -2.43 -5.07 17.27
CA GLN A 73 -3.17 -5.97 18.15
C GLN A 73 -2.30 -6.64 19.22
N ASP A 74 -0.99 -6.80 18.96
CA ASP A 74 -0.04 -7.42 19.90
C ASP A 74 0.31 -6.52 21.09
N PHE A 75 0.12 -5.20 20.97
CA PHE A 75 0.12 -4.32 22.15
C PHE A 75 -1.03 -4.66 23.12
N GLY A 76 -2.09 -5.32 22.64
CA GLY A 76 -3.27 -5.68 23.41
C GLY A 76 -4.36 -4.59 23.40
N PRO A 77 -5.42 -4.74 24.20
CA PRO A 77 -6.48 -3.74 24.30
C PRO A 77 -5.94 -2.38 24.75
N HIS A 78 -6.21 -1.35 23.95
CA HIS A 78 -5.64 0.00 24.09
C HIS A 78 -6.76 1.07 24.16
N PRO A 79 -7.59 1.08 25.22
CA PRO A 79 -8.59 2.13 25.42
C PRO A 79 -7.94 3.47 25.77
N THR A 80 -8.68 4.57 25.55
CA THR A 80 -8.23 5.92 25.93
C THR A 80 -7.66 5.97 27.36
N GLY A 81 -6.41 6.42 27.48
CA GLY A 81 -5.71 6.59 28.76
C GLY A 81 -4.95 5.35 29.25
N SER A 82 -4.92 4.27 28.48
CA SER A 82 -4.07 3.11 28.71
C SER A 82 -2.61 3.39 28.33
N ILE A 83 -1.69 2.54 28.80
CA ILE A 83 -0.26 2.60 28.44
C ILE A 83 -0.11 2.07 27.01
N GLU A 84 -0.87 1.03 26.66
CA GLU A 84 -0.89 0.38 25.35
C GLU A 84 -1.30 1.38 24.25
N LEU A 85 -2.23 2.30 24.53
CA LEU A 85 -2.57 3.37 23.57
C LEU A 85 -1.40 4.33 23.31
N GLU A 86 -0.57 4.59 24.32
CA GLU A 86 0.64 5.40 24.16
C GLU A 86 1.67 4.67 23.30
N GLU A 87 1.83 3.36 23.48
CA GLU A 87 2.70 2.51 22.65
C GLU A 87 2.22 2.46 21.19
N VAL A 88 0.92 2.31 20.96
CA VAL A 88 0.35 2.39 19.60
C VAL A 88 0.62 3.77 19.00
N LYS A 89 0.40 4.87 19.74
CA LYS A 89 0.68 6.23 19.26
C LYS A 89 2.15 6.40 18.86
N GLU A 90 3.08 5.91 19.69
CA GLU A 90 4.52 5.96 19.38
C GLU A 90 4.87 5.16 18.12
N TYR A 91 4.28 3.97 17.97
CA TYR A 91 4.42 3.17 16.75
C TYR A 91 3.97 3.93 15.51
N LEU A 92 2.77 4.53 15.54
CA LEU A 92 2.26 5.32 14.41
C LEU A 92 3.15 6.52 14.09
N TYR A 93 3.60 7.24 15.12
CA TYR A 93 4.52 8.36 14.96
C TYR A 93 5.83 7.92 14.29
N GLN A 94 6.41 6.79 14.72
CA GLN A 94 7.64 6.25 14.15
C GLN A 94 7.46 5.83 12.69
N GLN A 95 6.43 5.05 12.37
CA GLN A 95 6.16 4.60 11.00
C GLN A 95 5.97 5.80 10.05
N LEU A 96 5.18 6.79 10.43
CA LEU A 96 4.95 7.97 9.58
C LEU A 96 6.20 8.83 9.40
N ASN A 97 7.09 8.92 10.42
CA ASN A 97 8.38 9.59 10.27
C ASN A 97 9.34 8.81 9.36
N GLU A 98 9.33 7.47 9.44
CA GLU A 98 10.12 6.61 8.54
C GLU A 98 9.72 6.76 7.06
N TYR A 99 8.50 7.24 6.80
CA TYR A 99 8.02 7.56 5.45
C TYR A 99 8.37 8.98 5.00
N ASP A 100 9.24 9.68 5.72
CA ASP A 100 9.66 11.07 5.48
C ASP A 100 8.50 12.09 5.48
N LEU A 101 7.42 11.80 6.22
CA LEU A 101 6.29 12.72 6.37
C LEU A 101 6.49 13.69 7.55
N SER A 102 5.92 14.88 7.44
CA SER A 102 5.84 15.82 8.58
C SER A 102 4.75 15.34 9.53
N VAL A 103 5.13 14.83 10.71
CA VAL A 103 4.22 14.27 11.71
C VAL A 103 4.06 15.21 12.90
N ASP A 104 2.83 15.56 13.23
CA ASP A 104 2.46 16.35 14.41
C ASP A 104 1.59 15.53 15.37
N LEU A 105 1.86 15.65 16.67
CA LEU A 105 0.96 15.16 17.71
C LEU A 105 0.00 16.28 18.12
N LYS A 106 -1.28 16.18 17.75
CA LYS A 106 -2.29 17.17 18.11
C LYS A 106 -3.02 16.78 19.39
N PRO A 107 -2.84 17.50 20.51
CA PRO A 107 -3.52 17.16 21.75
C PRO A 107 -5.03 17.40 21.62
N TRP A 108 -5.82 16.53 22.24
CA TRP A 108 -7.26 16.69 22.37
C TRP A 108 -7.71 16.43 23.79
N ASN A 109 -8.83 17.05 24.16
CA ASN A 109 -9.47 16.87 25.46
C ASN A 109 -10.99 16.83 25.25
N TYR A 110 -11.66 15.80 25.79
CA TYR A 110 -13.10 15.67 25.75
C TYR A 110 -13.62 15.05 27.05
N LYS A 111 -14.44 15.80 27.79
CA LYS A 111 -14.92 15.43 29.14
C LYS A 111 -13.74 15.08 30.06
N PHE A 112 -13.68 13.84 30.55
CA PHE A 112 -12.64 13.36 31.48
C PHE A 112 -11.53 12.56 30.77
N LYS A 113 -11.47 12.64 29.43
CA LYS A 113 -10.51 11.95 28.59
C LYS A 113 -9.66 12.95 27.83
N SER A 114 -8.42 12.58 27.59
CA SER A 114 -7.47 13.31 26.76
C SER A 114 -6.56 12.34 26.01
N GLY A 115 -5.89 12.85 24.99
CA GLY A 115 -4.97 12.07 24.18
C GLY A 115 -4.34 12.94 23.10
N TYR A 116 -3.76 12.28 22.10
CA TYR A 116 -3.19 12.93 20.92
C TYR A 116 -3.80 12.31 19.67
N ASN A 117 -3.98 13.11 18.62
CA ASN A 117 -4.08 12.59 17.26
C ASN A 117 -2.67 12.60 16.66
N VAL A 118 -2.36 11.58 15.84
CA VAL A 118 -1.12 11.54 15.05
C VAL A 118 -1.47 12.01 13.65
N GLU A 119 -1.02 13.21 13.29
CA GLU A 119 -1.32 13.82 11.99
C GLU A 119 -0.06 13.88 11.13
N ALA A 120 -0.03 13.15 10.03
CA ALA A 120 1.03 13.25 9.03
C ALA A 120 0.55 14.05 7.82
N THR A 121 1.40 14.95 7.32
CA THR A 121 1.09 15.80 6.16
C THR A 121 2.06 15.52 5.02
N LEU A 122 1.50 15.18 3.85
CA LEU A 122 2.20 15.17 2.57
C LEU A 122 1.81 16.43 1.78
N PRO A 123 2.71 17.42 1.62
CA PRO A 123 2.40 18.62 0.86
C PRO A 123 2.31 18.33 -0.64
N GLY A 124 1.29 18.88 -1.30
CA GLY A 124 1.24 18.94 -2.76
C GLY A 124 2.26 19.95 -3.31
N ILE A 125 2.59 19.83 -4.60
CA ILE A 125 3.51 20.74 -5.30
C ILE A 125 2.81 21.83 -6.12
N GLY A 126 1.48 21.80 -6.18
CA GLY A 126 0.65 22.74 -6.94
C GLY A 126 0.27 24.00 -6.15
N SER A 127 -0.56 24.86 -6.76
CA SER A 127 -1.07 26.10 -6.15
C SER A 127 -2.45 25.95 -5.50
N SER A 128 -3.02 24.74 -5.50
CA SER A 128 -4.29 24.47 -4.85
C SER A 128 -4.14 24.46 -3.33
N ASN A 129 -5.19 24.92 -2.64
CA ASN A 129 -5.33 24.80 -1.18
C ASN A 129 -6.28 23.65 -0.79
N GLY A 130 -6.55 22.73 -1.72
CA GLY A 130 -7.38 21.56 -1.46
C GLY A 130 -6.71 20.61 -0.46
N ILE A 131 -7.49 20.13 0.51
CA ILE A 131 -7.03 19.17 1.51
C ILE A 131 -7.87 17.90 1.35
N VAL A 132 -7.20 16.75 1.24
CA VAL A 132 -7.80 15.43 1.34
C VAL A 132 -7.35 14.82 2.65
N ILE A 133 -8.31 14.34 3.44
CA ILE A 133 -8.04 13.67 4.72
C ILE A 133 -8.39 12.19 4.55
N ILE A 134 -7.44 11.34 4.90
CA ILE A 134 -7.61 9.89 5.04
C ILE A 134 -7.30 9.60 6.51
N CYS A 135 -8.23 8.96 7.22
CA CYS A 135 -8.10 8.76 8.67
C CYS A 135 -8.71 7.43 9.12
N ALA A 136 -8.27 7.02 10.31
CA ALA A 136 -8.74 5.88 11.09
C ALA A 136 -8.60 6.24 12.59
N HIS A 137 -9.34 5.57 13.47
CA HIS A 137 -9.07 5.71 14.91
C HIS A 137 -8.15 4.59 15.38
N TYR A 138 -7.27 4.90 16.34
CA TYR A 138 -6.26 3.94 16.81
C TYR A 138 -6.47 3.52 18.26
N ASP A 139 -7.55 3.98 18.92
CA ASP A 139 -7.99 3.44 20.20
C ASP A 139 -8.89 2.22 20.00
N SER A 140 -8.88 1.30 20.98
CA SER A 140 -9.79 0.16 21.02
C SER A 140 -10.58 0.13 22.33
N VAL A 141 -11.41 -0.90 22.50
CA VAL A 141 -12.16 -1.12 23.74
C VAL A 141 -11.42 -2.07 24.67
N ALA A 142 -11.64 -1.97 25.97
CA ALA A 142 -10.90 -2.73 26.99
C ALA A 142 -11.00 -4.27 26.88
N VAL A 143 -11.95 -4.80 26.09
CA VAL A 143 -12.22 -6.25 25.95
C VAL A 143 -11.82 -6.81 24.58
N SER A 144 -11.21 -6.00 23.71
CA SER A 144 -10.83 -6.39 22.34
C SER A 144 -9.46 -5.84 21.99
N PRO A 145 -8.61 -6.61 21.28
CA PRO A 145 -7.31 -6.13 20.83
C PRO A 145 -7.41 -5.13 19.67
N GLY A 146 -8.59 -4.92 19.07
CA GLY A 146 -8.81 -3.86 18.07
C GLY A 146 -8.26 -4.14 16.68
N ALA A 147 -8.07 -5.41 16.29
CA ALA A 147 -7.48 -5.77 15.00
C ALA A 147 -8.31 -5.29 13.79
N ASP A 148 -9.63 -5.50 13.81
CA ASP A 148 -10.53 -5.08 12.74
C ASP A 148 -11.06 -3.65 12.99
N ASP A 149 -11.50 -3.38 14.22
CA ASP A 149 -12.05 -2.11 14.71
C ASP A 149 -11.05 -1.42 15.68
N ASP A 150 -10.21 -0.49 15.22
CA ASP A 150 -10.02 -0.05 13.80
C ASP A 150 -8.56 -0.23 13.34
N GLY A 151 -7.89 -1.27 13.85
CA GLY A 151 -6.52 -1.61 13.47
C GLY A 151 -6.35 -1.85 11.97
N SER A 152 -7.38 -2.36 11.29
CA SER A 152 -7.41 -2.56 9.84
C SER A 152 -7.44 -1.24 9.07
N GLY A 153 -8.20 -0.25 9.57
CA GLY A 153 -8.21 1.12 9.05
C GLY A 153 -6.87 1.80 9.26
N VAL A 154 -6.28 1.68 10.45
CA VAL A 154 -4.96 2.23 10.75
C VAL A 154 -3.88 1.65 9.84
N ALA A 155 -3.85 0.32 9.66
CA ALA A 155 -2.93 -0.34 8.74
C ALA A 155 -3.09 0.14 7.29
N SER A 156 -4.33 0.39 6.87
CA SER A 156 -4.64 0.93 5.54
C SER A 156 -4.09 2.35 5.38
N VAL A 157 -4.28 3.23 6.38
CA VAL A 157 -3.73 4.60 6.36
C VAL A 157 -2.21 4.59 6.29
N LEU A 158 -1.53 3.77 7.11
CA LEU A 158 -0.06 3.65 7.08
C LEU A 158 0.45 3.20 5.71
N THR A 159 -0.17 2.18 5.13
CA THR A 159 0.22 1.65 3.80
C THR A 159 0.01 2.70 2.71
N ILE A 160 -1.11 3.42 2.74
CA ILE A 160 -1.37 4.52 1.81
C ILE A 160 -0.33 5.63 1.98
N ALA A 161 -0.03 6.02 3.22
CA ALA A 161 0.97 7.03 3.52
C ALA A 161 2.36 6.65 3.00
N GLU A 162 2.79 5.39 3.21
CA GLU A 162 4.07 4.87 2.72
C GLU A 162 4.18 4.93 1.19
N ILE A 163 3.13 4.54 0.48
CA ILE A 163 3.14 4.51 -0.99
C ILE A 163 3.09 5.94 -1.54
N MET A 164 2.21 6.78 -0.98
CA MET A 164 2.01 8.15 -1.45
C MET A 164 3.22 9.04 -1.15
N SER A 165 3.93 8.85 -0.04
CA SER A 165 5.11 9.67 0.29
C SER A 165 6.24 9.56 -0.75
N LYS A 166 6.24 8.49 -1.55
CA LYS A 166 7.19 8.25 -2.64
C LYS A 166 6.83 9.00 -3.93
N THR A 167 5.74 9.78 -3.97
CA THR A 167 5.27 10.51 -5.15
C THR A 167 4.89 11.95 -4.84
N GLU A 168 5.15 12.84 -5.80
CA GLU A 168 4.68 14.23 -5.75
C GLU A 168 3.28 14.34 -6.37
N PHE A 169 2.37 15.04 -5.68
CA PHE A 169 1.03 15.30 -6.16
C PHE A 169 0.90 16.76 -6.59
N ASN A 170 0.72 16.98 -7.91
CA ASN A 170 0.36 18.28 -8.44
C ASN A 170 -1.15 18.37 -8.61
N SER A 171 -1.72 19.48 -8.14
CA SER A 171 -3.13 19.84 -8.28
C SER A 171 -3.30 20.92 -9.34
#